data_AF-A0A9E2AWN8-F1
#
_entry.id   AF-A0A9E2AWN8-F1
#
_cell.length_a   1.000
_cell.length_b   1.000
_cell.length_c   1.000
_cell.angle_alpha   90.00
_cell.angle_beta   90.00
_cell.angle_gamma   90.00
#
_symmetry.space_group_name_H-M   'P 1'
#
loop_
_entity.id
_entity.type
_entity.pdbx_description
1 polymer ?
#
loop_
_entity_poly.entity_id
_entity_poly.type
_entity_poly.pdbx_seq_one_letter_code
_entity_poly.pdbx_strand_id
1 'polypeptide(L)'
;MKKLLLLSLFLSASYGIAQTAESYFEPMKYRNIGPFRGGRSVMATGVVGDPMTYYMGTTGGGLWKTSDAGQRWENISDGFFELGSVGAIAASASNPNILYCGMGEHAPRGVMTSYGDGVYKSTNAGRTWKKMGLEATQHIARIVIHPTNPDIVYVAAQGALYGPNKERGIYKSTDGGLTWKNTLFVNDLTGCSELSMDANYPEIMYAAMWHHQRKPNIVISGGEGSGMYKSIDGGENWFKIEKGLPKEKGKMAVSVSPANSNKVYAVVESDSNKDKGGLFVSNDAGKSWSMASGDNRLVQRAWYYTEVFTDPNDENTVYVMSAPALRSIDGGKTWERLSGTHGDFHDLWINPDNSKNMVIANDGGAAISFNYGKTWSSQGIMPTAQFYRISVDNLFPYNIYGGQQDNTSVRIASLSLGRGGITEQDWTYAAGGESAFLAFDPDNPRYVLGGSYLGTIEALDMQSKASTKIMAAPIQYLGRAARDMKYLYNWNAPIIKSQHEPNTFYHCAQLVLRTRDMGMTWEEVSPDLTRNMDDKQGKGGGPYTVEAVGAENYGTIAYMIESPHEKGVFWTGSDDGFVHITKDNGATWQNVTPKGLQECLVNAI
;
A
#
# COMPACT_ATOMS: atom_id res chain seq x y z
N MET A 1 -36.76 13.71 -64.48
CA MET A 1 -35.33 14.09 -64.47
C MET A 1 -35.02 14.85 -63.18
N LYS A 2 -34.10 14.27 -62.39
CA LYS A 2 -33.11 14.93 -61.53
C LYS A 2 -33.58 16.10 -60.64
N LYS A 3 -33.99 15.82 -59.40
CA LYS A 3 -33.78 16.73 -58.24
C LYS A 3 -34.22 16.13 -56.89
N LEU A 4 -33.94 14.85 -56.59
CA LEU A 4 -34.25 14.33 -55.24
C LEU A 4 -33.39 13.11 -54.85
N LEU A 5 -32.08 13.14 -55.13
CA LEU A 5 -31.20 12.01 -54.81
C LEU A 5 -29.72 12.41 -54.65
N LEU A 6 -29.46 13.56 -54.00
CA LEU A 6 -28.09 14.05 -53.76
C LEU A 6 -28.01 14.87 -52.46
N LEU A 7 -28.66 14.40 -51.39
CA LEU A 7 -28.52 14.98 -50.05
C LEU A 7 -28.39 13.89 -48.97
N SER A 8 -27.70 12.80 -49.29
CA SER A 8 -27.46 11.68 -48.36
C SER A 8 -26.01 11.18 -48.34
N LEU A 9 -25.05 11.96 -48.83
CA LEU A 9 -23.66 11.54 -48.96
C LEU A 9 -22.66 12.65 -48.61
N PHE A 10 -22.89 13.37 -47.51
CA PHE A 10 -21.85 14.16 -46.82
C PHE A 10 -22.16 14.26 -45.32
N LEU A 11 -22.38 13.12 -44.66
CA LEU A 11 -21.94 12.97 -43.27
C LEU A 11 -20.52 12.39 -43.34
N SER A 12 -19.57 13.23 -43.70
CA SER A 12 -18.19 13.01 -43.29
C SER A 12 -18.22 13.03 -41.76
N ALA A 13 -18.21 11.85 -41.15
CA ALA A 13 -17.81 11.71 -39.77
C ALA A 13 -16.39 12.27 -39.69
N SER A 14 -16.27 13.53 -39.30
CA SER A 14 -15.03 14.08 -38.78
C SER A 14 -14.78 13.32 -37.49
N TYR A 15 -14.17 12.14 -37.60
CA TYR A 15 -13.36 11.61 -36.53
C TYR A 15 -12.22 12.62 -36.39
N GLY A 16 -12.46 13.66 -35.59
CA GLY A 16 -11.36 14.39 -34.98
C GLY A 16 -10.60 13.35 -34.20
N ILE A 17 -9.47 12.90 -34.74
CA ILE A 17 -8.46 12.21 -33.97
C ILE A 17 -8.03 13.27 -32.96
N ALA A 18 -8.67 13.27 -31.79
CA ALA A 18 -8.20 14.06 -30.67
C ALA A 18 -6.78 13.59 -30.45
N GLN A 19 -5.82 14.48 -30.72
CA GLN A 19 -4.43 14.23 -30.43
C GLN A 19 -4.38 13.92 -28.93
N THR A 20 -4.16 12.65 -28.58
CA THR A 20 -4.10 12.28 -27.16
C THR A 20 -2.94 13.05 -26.56
N ALA A 21 -3.10 13.49 -25.31
CA ALA A 21 -2.06 14.22 -24.59
C ALA A 21 -0.71 13.48 -24.68
N GLU A 22 -0.74 12.15 -24.71
CA GLU A 22 0.43 11.27 -24.91
C GLU A 22 1.28 11.64 -26.12
N SER A 23 0.68 11.87 -27.30
CA SER A 23 1.45 12.23 -28.50
C SER A 23 2.16 13.59 -28.39
N TYR A 24 1.68 14.49 -27.52
CA TYR A 24 2.37 15.75 -27.20
C TYR A 24 3.58 15.51 -26.29
N PHE A 25 3.51 14.50 -25.42
CA PHE A 25 4.57 14.13 -24.48
C PHE A 25 5.58 13.11 -25.03
N GLU A 26 5.29 12.43 -26.14
CA GLU A 26 6.17 11.43 -26.78
C GLU A 26 7.63 11.87 -26.97
N PRO A 27 7.94 13.11 -27.41
CA PRO A 27 9.33 13.54 -27.58
C PRO A 27 10.06 13.82 -26.25
N MET A 28 9.34 13.91 -25.14
CA MET A 28 9.92 14.26 -23.84
C MET A 28 10.67 13.07 -23.24
N LYS A 29 11.78 13.37 -22.58
CA LYS A 29 12.51 12.40 -21.77
C LYS A 29 12.20 12.63 -20.31
N TYR A 30 11.65 11.62 -19.66
CA TYR A 30 11.49 11.63 -18.21
C TYR A 30 12.86 11.60 -17.54
N ARG A 31 12.99 12.35 -16.46
CA ARG A 31 14.16 12.36 -15.59
C ARG A 31 13.71 12.19 -14.16
N ASN A 32 14.35 11.28 -13.44
CA ASN A 32 14.13 11.13 -12.02
C ASN A 32 14.70 12.34 -11.26
N ILE A 33 13.87 12.96 -10.43
CA ILE A 33 14.24 14.12 -9.60
C ILE A 33 14.22 13.80 -8.10
N GLY A 34 13.99 12.53 -7.75
CA GLY A 34 13.84 12.07 -6.38
C GLY A 34 12.42 12.32 -5.80
N PRO A 35 12.30 12.29 -4.47
CA PRO A 35 13.39 12.11 -3.53
C PRO A 35 13.92 10.67 -3.59
N PHE A 36 15.23 10.49 -3.53
CA PHE A 36 15.93 9.23 -3.22
C PHE A 36 15.68 8.80 -1.77
N ARG A 37 14.45 8.92 -1.27
CA ARG A 37 14.02 8.44 0.04
C ARG A 37 12.98 7.36 -0.19
N GLY A 38 13.29 6.12 0.22
CA GLY A 38 12.48 4.96 -0.08
C GLY A 38 11.04 5.09 0.40
N GLY A 39 10.11 4.61 -0.43
CA GLY A 39 8.71 4.38 -0.09
C GLY A 39 8.40 2.90 0.04
N ARG A 40 7.12 2.56 0.18
CA ARG A 40 6.70 1.24 0.66
C ARG A 40 7.09 0.08 -0.25
N SER A 41 7.73 -0.91 0.39
CA SER A 41 8.04 -2.24 -0.14
C SER A 41 7.34 -3.28 0.73
N VAL A 42 6.50 -4.11 0.14
CA VAL A 42 5.74 -5.13 0.88
C VAL A 42 6.44 -6.49 0.92
N MET A 43 7.62 -6.56 0.31
CA MET A 43 8.28 -7.83 0.00
C MET A 43 9.77 -7.63 -0.33
N ALA A 44 10.60 -8.62 0.02
CA ALA A 44 12.00 -8.66 -0.39
C ALA A 44 12.55 -10.09 -0.33
N THR A 45 13.54 -10.39 -1.19
CA THR A 45 14.23 -11.68 -1.16
C THR A 45 15.72 -11.54 -1.45
N GLY A 46 16.53 -12.37 -0.79
CA GLY A 46 17.95 -12.53 -1.10
C GLY A 46 18.21 -13.70 -2.04
N VAL A 47 19.45 -13.81 -2.51
CA VAL A 47 19.89 -14.95 -3.32
C VAL A 47 20.75 -15.89 -2.48
N VAL A 48 20.35 -17.16 -2.38
CA VAL A 48 21.15 -18.18 -1.70
C VAL A 48 22.49 -18.34 -2.42
N GLY A 49 23.59 -18.33 -1.66
CA GLY A 49 24.95 -18.39 -2.20
C GLY A 49 25.51 -17.06 -2.73
N ASP A 50 24.72 -15.99 -2.82
CA ASP A 50 25.18 -14.65 -3.23
C ASP A 50 24.74 -13.59 -2.22
N PRO A 51 25.60 -13.24 -1.24
CA PRO A 51 25.27 -12.26 -0.21
C PRO A 51 25.29 -10.81 -0.70
N MET A 52 25.51 -10.55 -2.00
CA MET A 52 25.51 -9.20 -2.57
C MET A 52 24.21 -8.90 -3.34
N THR A 53 23.44 -9.93 -3.71
CA THR A 53 22.26 -9.77 -4.56
C THR A 53 20.95 -9.92 -3.79
N TYR A 54 20.09 -8.91 -3.91
CA TYR A 54 18.76 -8.88 -3.30
C TYR A 54 17.75 -8.21 -4.24
N TYR A 55 16.48 -8.50 -4.03
CA TYR A 55 15.36 -7.92 -4.75
C TYR A 55 14.34 -7.35 -3.78
N MET A 56 13.69 -6.25 -4.17
CA MET A 56 12.57 -5.66 -3.43
C MET A 56 11.45 -5.25 -4.39
N GLY A 57 10.22 -5.42 -3.95
CA GLY A 57 9.02 -5.11 -4.72
C GLY A 57 8.25 -4.00 -4.06
N THR A 58 8.09 -2.91 -4.79
CA THR A 58 7.47 -1.69 -4.28
C THR A 58 5.99 -1.61 -4.64
N THR A 59 5.29 -0.73 -3.94
CA THR A 59 3.86 -0.50 -4.16
C THR A 59 3.67 0.69 -5.11
N GLY A 60 3.61 0.40 -6.41
CA GLY A 60 3.47 1.37 -7.48
C GLY A 60 4.78 1.80 -8.17
N GLY A 61 5.94 1.32 -7.69
CA GLY A 61 7.26 1.69 -8.22
C GLY A 61 8.04 0.55 -8.90
N GLY A 62 7.42 -0.63 -9.07
CA GLY A 62 8.01 -1.79 -9.75
C GLY A 62 8.94 -2.65 -8.86
N LEU A 63 9.73 -3.49 -9.54
CA LEU A 63 10.68 -4.43 -8.94
C LEU A 63 12.10 -3.88 -9.07
N TRP A 64 12.85 -3.92 -7.97
CA TRP A 64 14.20 -3.38 -7.86
C TRP A 64 15.19 -4.45 -7.46
N LYS A 65 16.43 -4.31 -7.93
CA LYS A 65 17.56 -5.20 -7.65
C LYS A 65 18.74 -4.41 -7.12
N THR A 66 19.44 -4.98 -6.15
CA THR A 66 20.82 -4.62 -5.82
C THR A 66 21.75 -5.79 -6.12
N SER A 67 23.00 -5.49 -6.47
CA SER A 67 24.09 -6.47 -6.62
C SER A 67 25.32 -6.05 -5.81
N ASP A 68 25.15 -5.12 -4.88
CA ASP A 68 26.21 -4.54 -4.05
C ASP A 68 25.77 -4.44 -2.57
N ALA A 69 24.90 -5.37 -2.13
CA ALA A 69 24.39 -5.44 -0.76
C ALA A 69 23.67 -4.15 -0.30
N GLY A 70 22.89 -3.55 -1.21
CA GLY A 70 22.02 -2.43 -0.92
C GLY A 70 22.71 -1.07 -0.91
N GLN A 71 23.89 -0.93 -1.52
CA GLN A 71 24.51 0.38 -1.76
C GLN A 71 23.86 1.08 -2.97
N ARG A 72 23.33 0.32 -3.92
CA ARG A 72 22.58 0.81 -5.07
C ARG A 72 21.43 -0.15 -5.41
N TRP A 73 20.29 0.44 -5.75
CA TRP A 73 19.12 -0.27 -6.26
C TRP A 73 18.79 0.20 -7.66
N GLU A 74 18.48 -0.74 -8.55
CA GLU A 74 18.12 -0.48 -9.94
C GLU A 74 16.75 -1.11 -10.23
N ASN A 75 15.87 -0.35 -10.88
CA ASN A 75 14.60 -0.89 -11.36
C ASN A 75 14.90 -1.90 -12.49
N ILE A 76 14.26 -3.07 -12.41
CA ILE A 76 14.42 -4.17 -13.36
C ILE A 76 13.08 -4.62 -13.95
N SER A 77 12.02 -3.83 -13.78
CA SER A 77 10.66 -4.09 -14.28
C SER A 77 10.24 -3.17 -15.43
N ASP A 78 10.80 -1.97 -15.50
CA ASP A 78 10.42 -0.96 -16.49
C ASP A 78 10.66 -1.47 -17.92
N GLY A 79 9.69 -1.22 -18.79
CA GLY A 79 9.67 -1.75 -20.16
C GLY A 79 9.22 -3.21 -20.28
N PHE A 80 8.95 -3.90 -19.17
CA PHE A 80 8.44 -5.28 -19.18
C PHE A 80 7.09 -5.44 -18.46
N PHE A 81 6.90 -4.80 -17.30
CA PHE A 81 5.67 -4.94 -16.50
C PHE A 81 4.62 -3.91 -16.93
N GLU A 82 3.35 -4.31 -16.97
CA GLU A 82 2.24 -3.41 -17.29
C GLU A 82 1.81 -2.55 -16.10
N LEU A 83 1.95 -3.07 -14.87
CA LEU A 83 1.57 -2.40 -13.62
C LEU A 83 2.74 -2.29 -12.64
N GLY A 84 2.66 -1.33 -11.72
CA GLY A 84 3.77 -0.95 -10.84
C GLY A 84 3.76 -1.58 -9.44
N SER A 85 2.69 -2.26 -9.01
CA SER A 85 2.63 -2.86 -7.67
C SER A 85 3.08 -4.30 -7.68
N VAL A 86 4.08 -4.63 -6.86
CA VAL A 86 4.65 -5.97 -6.71
C VAL A 86 4.27 -6.54 -5.35
N GLY A 87 3.71 -7.75 -5.32
CA GLY A 87 3.30 -8.44 -4.09
C GLY A 87 4.21 -9.60 -3.69
N ALA A 88 4.80 -10.32 -4.63
CA ALA A 88 5.67 -11.48 -4.34
C ALA A 88 6.85 -11.64 -5.33
N ILE A 89 8.00 -12.13 -4.84
CA ILE A 89 9.24 -12.34 -5.60
C ILE A 89 9.91 -13.52 -4.94
N ALA A 90 10.27 -14.50 -5.75
CA ALA A 90 11.04 -15.63 -5.31
C ALA A 90 12.21 -15.85 -6.27
N ALA A 91 13.40 -16.00 -5.70
CA ALA A 91 14.58 -16.48 -6.42
C ALA A 91 14.73 -17.98 -6.19
N SER A 92 14.96 -18.75 -7.26
CA SER A 92 15.16 -20.19 -7.13
C SER A 92 16.48 -20.50 -6.41
N ALA A 93 16.41 -21.35 -5.38
CA ALA A 93 17.58 -21.84 -4.66
C ALA A 93 18.47 -22.75 -5.52
N SER A 94 17.89 -23.52 -6.43
CA SER A 94 18.62 -24.43 -7.35
C SER A 94 19.18 -23.72 -8.58
N ASN A 95 18.61 -22.58 -8.97
CA ASN A 95 19.11 -21.76 -10.07
C ASN A 95 18.79 -20.27 -9.87
N PRO A 96 19.72 -19.48 -9.31
CA PRO A 96 19.54 -18.05 -9.04
C PRO A 96 19.17 -17.16 -10.24
N ASN A 97 19.30 -17.65 -11.48
CA ASN A 97 18.85 -16.92 -12.66
C ASN A 97 17.33 -16.96 -12.84
N ILE A 98 16.65 -17.93 -12.22
CA ILE A 98 15.20 -18.09 -12.32
C ILE A 98 14.52 -17.32 -11.20
N LEU A 99 13.71 -16.34 -11.59
CA LEU A 99 12.90 -15.53 -10.69
C LEU A 99 11.43 -15.62 -11.11
N TYR A 100 10.53 -15.58 -10.13
CA TYR A 100 9.10 -15.39 -10.36
C TYR A 100 8.63 -14.19 -9.56
N CYS A 101 7.95 -13.25 -10.21
CA CYS A 101 7.41 -12.02 -9.63
C CYS A 101 5.89 -12.04 -9.74
N GLY A 102 5.19 -11.92 -8.61
CA GLY A 102 3.75 -11.81 -8.52
C GLY A 102 3.35 -10.36 -8.30
N MET A 103 2.38 -9.90 -9.07
CA MET A 103 1.93 -8.52 -9.08
C MET A 103 0.74 -8.29 -8.13
N GLY A 104 0.57 -7.03 -7.73
CA GLY A 104 -0.48 -6.57 -6.83
C GLY A 104 -0.09 -6.72 -5.37
N GLU A 105 -0.08 -5.61 -4.64
CA GLU A 105 0.33 -5.59 -3.24
C GLU A 105 -0.65 -6.38 -2.36
N HIS A 106 -0.13 -7.16 -1.42
CA HIS A 106 -0.95 -8.10 -0.63
C HIS A 106 -1.45 -7.53 0.70
N ALA A 107 -1.00 -6.33 1.07
CA ALA A 107 -1.39 -5.59 2.26
C ALA A 107 -2.42 -4.51 1.88
N PRO A 108 -3.73 -4.81 1.84
CA PRO A 108 -4.73 -3.96 1.20
C PRO A 108 -5.09 -2.69 1.99
N ARG A 109 -4.59 -1.54 1.58
CA ARG A 109 -4.90 -0.21 2.13
C ARG A 109 -6.15 0.44 1.53
N GLY A 110 -6.83 1.25 2.35
CA GLY A 110 -8.07 1.94 1.98
C GLY A 110 -7.98 3.08 1.01
N VAL A 111 -6.99 3.95 1.21
CA VAL A 111 -6.83 5.19 0.44
C VAL A 111 -6.41 4.87 -0.99
N MET A 112 -5.48 3.92 -1.15
CA MET A 112 -5.02 3.43 -2.44
C MET A 112 -4.39 2.06 -2.26
N THR A 113 -4.93 1.07 -2.98
CA THR A 113 -4.32 -0.24 -3.22
C THR A 113 -4.39 -0.49 -4.71
N SER A 114 -3.26 -0.76 -5.36
CA SER A 114 -3.26 -1.12 -6.77
C SER A 114 -3.30 -2.64 -6.92
N TYR A 115 -4.20 -3.10 -7.79
CA TYR A 115 -4.13 -4.46 -8.30
C TYR A 115 -2.89 -4.64 -9.18
N GLY A 116 -2.53 -5.89 -9.39
CA GLY A 116 -1.54 -6.36 -10.34
C GLY A 116 -2.16 -7.18 -11.46
N ASP A 117 -1.31 -7.64 -12.35
CA ASP A 117 -1.66 -8.30 -13.61
C ASP A 117 -1.02 -9.69 -13.73
N GLY A 118 -0.93 -10.41 -12.62
CA GLY A 118 -0.53 -11.83 -12.61
C GLY A 118 0.95 -12.06 -12.29
N VAL A 119 1.55 -13.08 -12.91
CA VAL A 119 2.92 -13.53 -12.63
C VAL A 119 3.84 -13.25 -13.81
N TYR A 120 5.05 -12.79 -13.52
CA TYR A 120 6.15 -12.67 -14.46
C TYR A 120 7.28 -13.63 -14.09
N LYS A 121 7.96 -14.19 -15.09
CA LYS A 121 9.15 -15.03 -14.92
C LYS A 121 10.35 -14.41 -15.61
N SER A 122 11.50 -14.46 -14.95
CA SER A 122 12.81 -14.21 -15.54
C SER A 122 13.63 -15.49 -15.51
N THR A 123 14.46 -15.71 -16.53
CA THR A 123 15.46 -16.80 -16.57
C THR A 123 16.90 -16.28 -16.65
N ASN A 124 17.11 -14.99 -16.39
CA ASN A 124 18.41 -14.32 -16.45
C ASN A 124 18.57 -13.27 -15.33
N ALA A 125 18.12 -13.62 -14.12
CA ALA A 125 18.28 -12.83 -12.89
C ALA A 125 17.71 -11.40 -12.98
N GLY A 126 16.57 -11.26 -13.67
CA GLY A 126 15.78 -10.03 -13.75
C GLY A 126 16.11 -9.13 -14.94
N ARG A 127 16.97 -9.55 -15.88
CA ARG A 127 17.31 -8.72 -17.06
C ARG A 127 16.18 -8.65 -18.07
N THR A 128 15.38 -9.72 -18.19
CA THR A 128 14.20 -9.76 -19.06
C THR A 128 13.10 -10.58 -18.41
N TRP A 129 11.85 -10.22 -18.68
CA TRP A 129 10.69 -10.89 -18.09
C TRP A 129 9.70 -11.37 -19.14
N LYS A 130 8.97 -12.43 -18.80
CA LYS A 130 7.84 -12.96 -19.57
C LYS A 130 6.63 -13.10 -18.66
N LYS A 131 5.46 -12.64 -19.14
CA LYS A 131 4.18 -12.83 -18.45
C LYS A 131 3.76 -14.31 -18.48
N MET A 132 3.27 -14.81 -17.36
CA MET A 132 2.97 -16.22 -17.09
C MET A 132 1.50 -16.45 -16.70
N GLY A 133 0.61 -15.48 -16.93
CA GLY A 133 -0.81 -15.56 -16.62
C GLY A 133 -1.17 -15.19 -15.18
N LEU A 134 -2.38 -15.56 -14.75
CA LEU A 134 -2.99 -15.24 -13.45
C LEU A 134 -3.40 -13.77 -13.29
N GLU A 135 -3.68 -13.06 -14.38
CA GLU A 135 -4.07 -11.64 -14.39
C GLU A 135 -5.26 -11.36 -13.46
N ALA A 136 -6.26 -12.23 -13.49
CA ALA A 136 -7.49 -12.08 -12.71
C ALA A 136 -7.31 -12.35 -11.20
N THR A 137 -6.15 -12.85 -10.74
CA THR A 137 -5.90 -12.98 -9.30
C THR A 137 -5.73 -11.64 -8.62
N GLN A 138 -5.34 -10.59 -9.36
CA GLN A 138 -5.09 -9.20 -8.93
C GLN A 138 -4.03 -9.01 -7.84
N HIS A 139 -3.99 -9.83 -6.79
CA HIS A 139 -3.10 -9.70 -5.65
C HIS A 139 -2.45 -11.06 -5.35
N ILE A 140 -1.12 -11.08 -5.34
CA ILE A 140 -0.32 -12.27 -5.05
C ILE A 140 0.49 -12.00 -3.79
N ALA A 141 0.20 -12.77 -2.73
CA ALA A 141 0.85 -12.60 -1.43
C ALA A 141 2.19 -13.31 -1.32
N ARG A 142 2.30 -14.51 -1.91
CA ARG A 142 3.52 -15.33 -1.84
C ARG A 142 3.73 -16.14 -3.10
N ILE A 143 5.01 -16.37 -3.40
CA ILE A 143 5.45 -17.34 -4.40
C ILE A 143 6.46 -18.25 -3.72
N VAL A 144 6.28 -19.56 -3.86
CA VAL A 144 7.20 -20.57 -3.34
C VAL A 144 7.68 -21.42 -4.50
N ILE A 145 9.00 -21.54 -4.66
CA ILE A 145 9.63 -22.35 -5.69
C ILE A 145 10.17 -23.61 -5.03
N HIS A 146 9.91 -24.79 -5.62
CA HIS A 146 10.45 -26.04 -5.10
C HIS A 146 11.99 -25.99 -5.08
N PRO A 147 12.64 -26.40 -3.98
CA PRO A 147 14.06 -26.11 -3.74
C PRO A 147 14.98 -26.70 -4.81
N THR A 148 14.66 -27.89 -5.33
CA THR A 148 15.48 -28.61 -6.31
C THR A 148 14.94 -28.59 -7.74
N ASN A 149 13.75 -28.01 -7.98
CA ASN A 149 13.15 -27.97 -9.32
C ASN A 149 12.39 -26.65 -9.54
N PRO A 150 12.99 -25.68 -10.25
CA PRO A 150 12.38 -24.35 -10.46
C PRO A 150 11.15 -24.34 -11.37
N ASP A 151 10.80 -25.47 -12.00
CA ASP A 151 9.57 -25.58 -12.78
C ASP A 151 8.34 -25.93 -11.92
N ILE A 152 8.56 -26.40 -10.70
CA ILE A 152 7.52 -26.59 -9.70
C ILE A 152 7.44 -25.31 -8.87
N VAL A 153 6.35 -24.56 -9.03
CA VAL A 153 6.14 -23.27 -8.39
C VAL A 153 4.69 -23.13 -7.92
N TYR A 154 4.53 -22.50 -6.76
CA TYR A 154 3.26 -22.27 -6.10
C TYR A 154 3.02 -20.77 -5.92
N VAL A 155 1.78 -20.34 -6.10
CA VAL A 155 1.34 -18.96 -5.97
C VAL A 155 0.19 -18.90 -4.96
N ALA A 156 0.36 -18.11 -3.91
CA ALA A 156 -0.70 -17.74 -2.97
C ALA A 156 -1.43 -16.50 -3.50
N ALA A 157 -2.58 -16.73 -4.13
CA ALA A 157 -3.43 -15.69 -4.71
C ALA A 157 -4.48 -15.23 -3.68
N GLN A 158 -4.49 -13.93 -3.37
CA GLN A 158 -5.52 -13.34 -2.52
C GLN A 158 -6.82 -13.12 -3.27
N GLY A 159 -6.76 -12.74 -4.56
CA GLY A 159 -7.94 -12.41 -5.37
C GLY A 159 -8.24 -10.93 -5.44
N ALA A 160 -9.34 -10.59 -6.10
CA ALA A 160 -9.80 -9.23 -6.27
C ALA A 160 -10.18 -8.59 -4.93
N LEU A 161 -9.65 -7.41 -4.63
CA LEU A 161 -9.88 -6.80 -3.32
C LEU A 161 -11.29 -6.23 -3.14
N TYR A 162 -11.84 -5.66 -4.22
CA TYR A 162 -13.09 -4.87 -4.20
C TYR A 162 -14.34 -5.67 -4.58
N GLY A 163 -14.24 -6.99 -4.73
CA GLY A 163 -15.39 -7.84 -5.06
C GLY A 163 -15.05 -9.33 -5.13
N PRO A 164 -16.08 -10.20 -5.15
CA PRO A 164 -15.87 -11.63 -5.29
C PRO A 164 -15.28 -11.99 -6.65
N ASN A 165 -14.39 -12.98 -6.68
CA ASN A 165 -13.87 -13.58 -7.91
C ASN A 165 -13.41 -15.03 -7.65
N LYS A 166 -13.31 -15.83 -8.71
CA LYS A 166 -12.92 -17.25 -8.58
C LYS A 166 -11.40 -17.44 -8.56
N GLU A 167 -10.63 -16.44 -8.97
CA GLU A 167 -9.19 -16.51 -9.11
C GLU A 167 -8.49 -16.23 -7.78
N ARG A 168 -8.62 -17.19 -6.86
CA ARG A 168 -8.14 -17.14 -5.47
C ARG A 168 -7.58 -18.47 -5.02
N GLY A 169 -6.74 -18.41 -3.99
CA GLY A 169 -6.23 -19.57 -3.28
C GLY A 169 -4.85 -19.98 -3.75
N ILE A 170 -4.60 -21.28 -3.91
CA ILE A 170 -3.25 -21.77 -4.25
C ILE A 170 -3.23 -22.27 -5.68
N TYR A 171 -2.36 -21.68 -6.49
CA TYR A 171 -2.06 -22.15 -7.83
C TYR A 171 -0.72 -22.88 -7.84
N LYS A 172 -0.68 -24.03 -8.51
CA LYS A 172 0.53 -24.82 -8.73
C LYS A 172 0.82 -24.92 -10.22
N SER A 173 2.08 -24.76 -10.58
CA SER A 173 2.62 -25.11 -11.88
C SER A 173 3.67 -26.20 -11.70
N THR A 174 3.82 -27.07 -12.71
CA THR A 174 4.93 -28.04 -12.82
C THR A 174 5.70 -27.90 -14.14
N ASP A 175 5.43 -26.87 -14.92
CA ASP A 175 6.06 -26.58 -16.23
C ASP A 175 6.68 -25.17 -16.26
N GLY A 176 7.03 -24.65 -15.09
CA GLY A 176 7.68 -23.36 -14.95
C GLY A 176 6.79 -22.15 -15.23
N GLY A 177 5.50 -22.28 -14.96
CA GLY A 177 4.48 -21.24 -15.00
C GLY A 177 3.74 -21.13 -16.34
N LEU A 178 3.94 -22.08 -17.26
CA LEU A 178 3.23 -22.08 -18.55
C LEU A 178 1.76 -22.47 -18.36
N THR A 179 1.48 -23.36 -17.41
CA THR A 179 0.12 -23.72 -17.01
C THR A 179 -0.01 -23.72 -15.49
N TRP A 180 -1.23 -23.39 -15.02
CA TRP A 180 -1.53 -23.30 -13.59
C TRP A 180 -2.76 -24.12 -13.24
N LYS A 181 -2.66 -24.92 -12.17
CA LYS A 181 -3.77 -25.65 -11.55
C LYS A 181 -4.10 -24.99 -10.21
N ASN A 182 -5.36 -24.58 -10.01
CA ASN A 182 -5.83 -24.17 -8.68
C ASN A 182 -6.00 -25.44 -7.82
N THR A 183 -5.18 -25.61 -6.78
CA THR A 183 -5.18 -26.79 -5.92
C THR A 183 -5.81 -26.56 -4.55
N LEU A 184 -6.02 -25.30 -4.15
CA LEU A 184 -6.79 -24.96 -2.96
C LEU A 184 -7.69 -23.77 -3.25
N PHE A 185 -9.00 -24.02 -3.36
CA PHE A 185 -10.03 -23.00 -3.48
C PHE A 185 -11.07 -23.21 -2.37
N VAL A 186 -11.46 -22.14 -1.68
CA VAL A 186 -12.45 -22.21 -0.58
C VAL A 186 -13.79 -21.61 -1.02
N ASN A 187 -13.78 -20.36 -1.46
CA ASN A 187 -14.92 -19.64 -2.06
C ASN A 187 -14.42 -18.36 -2.76
N ASP A 188 -15.33 -17.58 -3.32
CA ASP A 188 -15.05 -16.37 -4.10
C ASP A 188 -14.62 -15.13 -3.29
N LEU A 189 -14.57 -15.24 -1.95
CA LEU A 189 -14.13 -14.21 -1.00
C LEU A 189 -12.90 -14.59 -0.20
N THR A 190 -12.37 -15.81 -0.42
CA THR A 190 -11.30 -16.37 0.40
C THR A 190 -10.09 -16.67 -0.47
N GLY A 191 -9.01 -15.92 -0.26
CA GLY A 191 -7.72 -16.14 -0.89
C GLY A 191 -6.66 -16.64 0.08
N CYS A 192 -5.46 -16.92 -0.42
CA CYS A 192 -4.34 -17.35 0.41
C CYS A 192 -3.50 -16.12 0.80
N SER A 193 -3.34 -15.86 2.10
CA SER A 193 -2.54 -14.74 2.62
C SER A 193 -1.08 -15.12 2.86
N GLU A 194 -0.79 -16.39 3.13
CA GLU A 194 0.57 -16.87 3.40
C GLU A 194 0.67 -18.37 3.04
N LEU A 195 1.83 -18.77 2.52
CA LEU A 195 2.13 -20.13 2.08
C LEU A 195 3.56 -20.50 2.51
N SER A 196 3.67 -21.47 3.40
CA SER A 196 4.96 -21.94 3.92
C SER A 196 5.20 -23.39 3.50
N MET A 197 6.37 -23.65 2.92
CA MET A 197 6.84 -24.98 2.53
C MET A 197 7.89 -25.45 3.52
N ASP A 198 7.82 -26.71 3.92
CA ASP A 198 8.84 -27.32 4.76
C ASP A 198 10.15 -27.48 3.97
N ALA A 199 11.24 -26.90 4.47
CA ALA A 199 12.53 -26.93 3.82
C ALA A 199 13.15 -28.34 3.77
N ASN A 200 12.79 -29.21 4.72
CA ASN A 200 13.31 -30.58 4.80
C ASN A 200 12.43 -31.57 4.01
N TYR A 201 11.14 -31.26 3.87
CA TYR A 201 10.14 -32.11 3.22
C TYR A 201 9.23 -31.26 2.31
N PRO A 202 9.67 -30.89 1.09
CA PRO A 202 8.95 -29.94 0.22
C PRO A 202 7.54 -30.36 -0.20
N GLU A 203 7.18 -31.63 -0.03
CA GLU A 203 5.81 -32.14 -0.18
C GLU A 203 4.86 -31.67 0.94
N ILE A 204 5.41 -31.22 2.08
CA ILE A 204 4.66 -30.68 3.21
C ILE A 204 4.56 -29.17 3.07
N MET A 205 3.33 -28.66 3.05
CA MET A 205 3.04 -27.24 2.91
C MET A 205 1.93 -26.82 3.86
N TYR A 206 1.96 -25.56 4.28
CA TYR A 206 1.01 -24.92 5.18
C TYR A 206 0.47 -23.66 4.54
N ALA A 207 -0.85 -23.48 4.60
CA ALA A 207 -1.52 -22.36 3.97
C ALA A 207 -2.47 -21.66 4.93
N ALA A 208 -2.34 -20.34 5.01
CA ALA A 208 -3.28 -19.45 5.66
C ALA A 208 -4.27 -18.92 4.62
N MET A 209 -5.54 -19.28 4.76
CA MET A 209 -6.63 -18.79 3.92
C MET A 209 -7.36 -17.67 4.66
N TRP A 210 -7.65 -16.58 3.95
CA TRP A 210 -8.18 -15.33 4.48
C TRP A 210 -9.42 -14.90 3.71
N HIS A 211 -10.57 -14.95 4.39
CA HIS A 211 -11.79 -14.32 3.90
C HIS A 211 -11.67 -12.81 4.06
N HIS A 212 -11.67 -12.06 2.95
CA HIS A 212 -11.47 -10.62 3.02
C HIS A 212 -12.11 -9.85 1.87
N GLN A 213 -12.43 -8.58 2.14
CA GLN A 213 -12.84 -7.60 1.16
C GLN A 213 -12.48 -6.19 1.62
N ARG A 214 -12.25 -5.29 0.66
CA ARG A 214 -12.22 -3.85 0.91
C ARG A 214 -13.46 -3.19 0.32
N LYS A 215 -14.09 -2.36 1.13
CA LYS A 215 -15.07 -1.35 0.69
C LYS A 215 -14.48 0.04 0.95
N PRO A 216 -15.02 1.10 0.33
CA PRO A 216 -14.54 2.46 0.57
C PRO A 216 -14.49 2.81 2.07
N ASN A 217 -15.46 2.33 2.84
CA ASN A 217 -15.67 2.69 4.23
C ASN A 217 -15.33 1.59 5.26
N ILE A 218 -14.91 0.40 4.83
CA ILE A 218 -14.62 -0.72 5.75
C ILE A 218 -13.67 -1.76 5.16
N VAL A 219 -12.77 -2.27 5.99
CA VAL A 219 -12.10 -3.57 5.80
C VAL A 219 -12.89 -4.68 6.44
N ILE A 220 -13.17 -5.70 5.65
CA ILE A 220 -13.69 -6.97 6.13
C ILE A 220 -12.50 -7.93 6.21
N SER A 221 -12.12 -8.34 7.42
CA SER A 221 -11.04 -9.29 7.69
C SER A 221 -11.54 -10.43 8.55
N GLY A 222 -11.90 -11.54 7.90
CA GLY A 222 -12.46 -12.72 8.54
C GLY A 222 -13.86 -13.08 8.08
N GLY A 223 -14.17 -14.38 8.18
CA GLY A 223 -15.42 -14.99 7.74
C GLY A 223 -15.29 -16.51 7.71
N GLU A 224 -16.36 -17.21 7.32
CA GLU A 224 -16.41 -18.69 7.36
C GLU A 224 -15.35 -19.39 6.50
N GLY A 225 -14.79 -18.66 5.52
CA GLY A 225 -13.74 -19.17 4.64
C GLY A 225 -12.34 -19.13 5.24
N SER A 226 -12.09 -18.28 6.25
CA SER A 226 -10.77 -18.18 6.88
C SER A 226 -10.39 -19.52 7.53
N GLY A 227 -9.18 -19.99 7.27
CA GLY A 227 -8.73 -21.28 7.81
C GLY A 227 -7.26 -21.59 7.60
N MET A 228 -6.74 -22.50 8.42
CA MET A 228 -5.38 -23.03 8.31
C MET A 228 -5.42 -24.41 7.67
N TYR A 229 -4.61 -24.62 6.65
CA TYR A 229 -4.58 -25.86 5.86
C TYR A 229 -3.17 -26.44 5.79
N LYS A 230 -3.09 -27.75 5.63
CA LYS A 230 -1.86 -28.50 5.41
C LYS A 230 -2.00 -29.43 4.21
N SER A 231 -0.96 -29.49 3.39
CA SER A 231 -0.73 -30.55 2.40
C SER A 231 0.46 -31.40 2.82
N ILE A 232 0.46 -32.66 2.40
CA ILE A 232 1.56 -33.63 2.58
C ILE A 232 1.96 -34.33 1.27
N ASP A 233 1.43 -33.85 0.14
CA ASP A 233 1.60 -34.44 -1.18
C ASP A 233 1.98 -33.39 -2.25
N GLY A 234 2.68 -32.34 -1.81
CA GLY A 234 3.14 -31.27 -2.68
C GLY A 234 2.00 -30.39 -3.20
N GLY A 235 0.99 -30.16 -2.36
CA GLY A 235 -0.13 -29.27 -2.64
C GLY A 235 -1.18 -29.85 -3.58
N GLU A 236 -1.28 -31.18 -3.73
CA GLU A 236 -2.35 -31.82 -4.51
C GLU A 236 -3.65 -31.92 -3.69
N ASN A 237 -3.54 -32.22 -2.40
CA ASN A 237 -4.64 -32.26 -1.44
C ASN A 237 -4.33 -31.42 -0.20
N TRP A 238 -5.37 -30.84 0.39
CA TRP A 238 -5.28 -29.92 1.54
C TRP A 238 -6.30 -30.28 2.63
N PHE A 239 -5.85 -30.24 3.88
CA PHE A 239 -6.66 -30.59 5.06
C PHE A 239 -6.64 -29.46 6.09
N LYS A 240 -7.79 -29.14 6.68
CA LYS A 240 -7.86 -28.15 7.77
C LYS A 240 -7.11 -28.63 9.01
N ILE A 241 -6.35 -27.74 9.63
CA ILE A 241 -5.52 -28.00 10.80
C ILE A 241 -5.73 -26.94 11.90
N GLU A 242 -6.94 -26.91 12.47
CA GLU A 242 -7.38 -25.80 13.34
C GLU A 242 -7.53 -26.16 14.82
N LYS A 243 -7.19 -27.39 15.21
CA LYS A 243 -7.36 -27.84 16.60
C LYS A 243 -6.49 -27.00 17.55
N GLY A 244 -7.14 -26.22 18.41
CA GLY A 244 -6.46 -25.33 19.36
C GLY A 244 -6.33 -23.87 18.87
N LEU A 245 -6.68 -23.58 17.62
CA LEU A 245 -6.84 -22.21 17.13
C LEU A 245 -8.22 -21.64 17.50
N PRO A 246 -8.37 -20.30 17.54
CA PRO A 246 -9.65 -19.65 17.71
C PRO A 246 -10.64 -20.05 16.60
N LYS A 247 -11.93 -20.18 16.96
CA LYS A 247 -13.00 -20.41 15.98
C LYS A 247 -13.17 -19.22 15.02
N GLU A 248 -13.22 -18.04 15.62
CA GLU A 248 -13.26 -16.73 14.98
C GLU A 248 -11.85 -16.35 14.54
N LYS A 249 -11.60 -16.14 13.24
CA LYS A 249 -10.25 -15.85 12.75
C LYS A 249 -10.23 -15.05 11.44
N GLY A 250 -9.39 -14.02 11.41
CA GLY A 250 -9.22 -13.07 10.31
C GLY A 250 -8.00 -13.39 9.46
N LYS A 251 -7.17 -12.38 9.15
CA LYS A 251 -5.87 -12.60 8.47
C LYS A 251 -4.97 -13.45 9.36
N MET A 252 -4.20 -14.32 8.72
CA MET A 252 -3.24 -15.20 9.37
C MET A 252 -1.97 -15.28 8.52
N ALA A 253 -0.86 -15.54 9.19
CA ALA A 253 0.37 -16.01 8.55
C ALA A 253 0.86 -17.27 9.24
N VAL A 254 1.63 -18.09 8.52
CA VAL A 254 2.14 -19.38 8.99
C VAL A 254 3.58 -19.57 8.53
N SER A 255 4.43 -20.12 9.39
CA SER A 255 5.81 -20.47 9.07
C SER A 255 6.21 -21.77 9.75
N VAL A 256 6.54 -22.80 8.96
CA VAL A 256 7.20 -24.01 9.48
C VAL A 256 8.68 -23.72 9.70
N SER A 257 9.25 -24.20 10.81
CA SER A 257 10.67 -23.99 11.09
C SER A 257 11.55 -24.89 10.22
N PRO A 258 12.48 -24.33 9.42
CA PRO A 258 13.46 -25.15 8.71
C PRO A 258 14.35 -25.97 9.66
N ALA A 259 14.62 -25.45 10.86
CA ALA A 259 15.37 -26.14 11.90
C ALA A 259 14.61 -27.30 12.55
N ASN A 260 13.27 -27.31 12.50
CA ASN A 260 12.44 -28.39 13.01
C ASN A 260 11.07 -28.46 12.31
N SER A 261 10.90 -29.42 11.40
CA SER A 261 9.66 -29.68 10.65
C SER A 261 8.42 -29.96 11.51
N ASN A 262 8.57 -30.33 12.79
CA ASN A 262 7.43 -30.48 13.70
C ASN A 262 6.95 -29.15 14.28
N LYS A 263 7.75 -28.09 14.19
CA LYS A 263 7.50 -26.82 14.83
C LYS A 263 6.97 -25.81 13.82
N VAL A 264 5.72 -25.42 13.99
CA VAL A 264 5.04 -24.48 13.10
C VAL A 264 4.49 -23.34 13.92
N TYR A 265 4.73 -22.12 13.47
CA TYR A 265 4.22 -20.90 14.08
C TYR A 265 3.13 -20.29 13.21
N ALA A 266 2.11 -19.71 13.85
CA ALA A 266 1.07 -18.97 13.16
C ALA A 266 0.71 -17.72 13.95
N VAL A 267 0.68 -16.56 13.30
CA VAL A 267 0.08 -15.35 13.88
C VAL A 267 -1.35 -15.26 13.37
N VAL A 268 -2.30 -15.08 14.28
CA VAL A 268 -3.73 -15.19 14.00
C VAL A 268 -4.47 -13.97 14.51
N GLU A 269 -5.13 -13.25 13.60
CA GLU A 269 -6.16 -12.28 13.94
C GLU A 269 -7.39 -13.01 14.49
N SER A 270 -7.94 -12.51 15.61
CA SER A 270 -9.19 -12.99 16.18
C SER A 270 -9.83 -11.85 16.99
N ASP A 271 -10.95 -12.11 17.67
CA ASP A 271 -11.72 -11.13 18.44
C ASP A 271 -10.82 -10.37 19.44
N SER A 272 -10.56 -9.10 19.13
CA SER A 272 -9.66 -8.24 19.91
C SER A 272 -10.27 -7.81 21.25
N ASN A 273 -11.59 -7.89 21.42
CA ASN A 273 -12.22 -7.57 22.72
C ASN A 273 -12.13 -8.73 23.71
N LYS A 274 -11.81 -9.94 23.21
CA LYS A 274 -11.65 -11.16 24.01
C LYS A 274 -10.20 -11.65 24.04
N ASP A 275 -9.25 -10.86 23.53
CA ASP A 275 -7.82 -11.17 23.46
C ASP A 275 -7.54 -12.57 22.88
N LYS A 276 -8.27 -12.96 21.84
CA LYS A 276 -8.12 -14.29 21.21
C LYS A 276 -7.04 -14.36 20.16
N GLY A 277 -6.59 -13.22 19.65
CA GLY A 277 -5.54 -13.13 18.63
C GLY A 277 -4.14 -13.20 19.24
N GLY A 278 -3.16 -13.60 18.43
CA GLY A 278 -1.77 -13.68 18.89
C GLY A 278 -0.92 -14.67 18.09
N LEU A 279 0.24 -15.03 18.65
CA LEU A 279 1.10 -16.07 18.12
C LEU A 279 0.70 -17.43 18.71
N PHE A 280 0.48 -18.39 17.84
CA PHE A 280 0.24 -19.79 18.13
C PHE A 280 1.42 -20.64 17.66
N VAL A 281 1.66 -21.74 18.35
CA VAL A 281 2.69 -22.72 18.00
C VAL A 281 2.09 -24.11 17.99
N SER A 282 2.50 -24.91 17.01
CA SER A 282 2.32 -26.35 16.97
C SER A 282 3.69 -27.00 17.10
N ASN A 283 3.79 -28.04 17.94
CA ASN A 283 5.00 -28.87 18.07
C ASN A 283 4.78 -30.28 17.49
N ASP A 284 3.71 -30.46 16.71
CA ASP A 284 3.29 -31.74 16.13
C ASP A 284 2.93 -31.60 14.64
N ALA A 285 3.63 -30.69 13.95
CA ALA A 285 3.51 -30.41 12.52
C ALA A 285 2.10 -29.96 12.10
N GLY A 286 1.40 -29.23 12.95
CA GLY A 286 0.06 -28.67 12.72
C GLY A 286 -1.10 -29.53 13.21
N LYS A 287 -0.89 -30.66 13.90
CA LYS A 287 -2.02 -31.48 14.38
C LYS A 287 -2.78 -30.79 15.53
N SER A 288 -2.07 -30.03 16.37
CA SER A 288 -2.65 -29.20 17.41
C SER A 288 -1.82 -27.95 17.69
N TRP A 289 -2.50 -26.90 18.15
CA TRP A 289 -1.94 -25.59 18.41
C TRP A 289 -2.17 -25.16 19.85
N SER A 290 -1.23 -24.38 20.38
CA SER A 290 -1.38 -23.64 21.64
C SER A 290 -0.94 -22.19 21.44
N MET A 291 -1.55 -21.25 22.16
CA MET A 291 -1.12 -19.85 22.14
C MET A 291 0.24 -19.74 22.83
N ALA A 292 1.24 -19.24 22.11
CA ALA A 292 2.57 -18.92 22.64
C ALA A 292 2.60 -17.51 23.25
N SER A 293 1.88 -16.56 22.64
CA SER A 293 1.80 -15.18 23.12
C SER A 293 0.54 -14.47 22.65
N GLY A 294 -0.10 -13.75 23.57
CA GLY A 294 -1.22 -12.83 23.30
C GLY A 294 -0.78 -11.36 23.25
N ASP A 295 0.51 -11.07 22.99
CA ASP A 295 0.99 -9.70 22.87
C ASP A 295 0.30 -8.99 21.69
N ASN A 296 -0.48 -7.95 22.00
CA ASN A 296 -1.22 -7.13 21.04
C ASN A 296 -0.37 -6.66 19.87
N ARG A 297 0.92 -6.37 20.10
CA ARG A 297 1.83 -5.83 19.07
C ARG A 297 1.98 -6.77 17.88
N LEU A 298 1.69 -8.06 18.05
CA LEU A 298 1.80 -9.08 17.00
C LEU A 298 0.65 -9.05 15.98
N VAL A 299 -0.50 -8.45 16.34
CA VAL A 299 -1.76 -8.51 15.56
C VAL A 299 -2.38 -7.12 15.33
N GLN A 300 -1.60 -6.05 15.50
CA GLN A 300 -2.06 -4.69 15.18
C GLN A 300 -2.45 -4.60 13.71
N ARG A 301 -3.54 -3.88 13.38
CA ARG A 301 -4.00 -3.64 12.00
C ARG A 301 -3.84 -4.88 11.11
N ALA A 302 -4.42 -6.00 11.54
CA ALA A 302 -4.08 -7.32 11.03
C ALA A 302 -4.09 -7.42 9.50
N TRP A 303 -5.05 -6.79 8.81
CA TRP A 303 -5.12 -6.75 7.35
C TRP A 303 -3.87 -6.15 6.67
N TYR A 304 -3.20 -5.20 7.33
CA TYR A 304 -2.00 -4.53 6.82
C TYR A 304 -0.72 -5.30 7.16
N TYR A 305 -0.67 -5.97 8.32
CA TYR A 305 0.50 -6.79 8.74
C TYR A 305 0.10 -8.25 9.02
N THR A 306 0.54 -8.83 10.15
CA THR A 306 0.37 -10.26 10.49
C THR A 306 1.17 -11.15 9.55
N GLU A 307 2.49 -11.07 9.69
CA GLU A 307 3.46 -11.90 8.97
C GLU A 307 4.39 -12.57 10.00
N VAL A 308 4.75 -13.83 9.81
CA VAL A 308 5.58 -14.60 10.74
C VAL A 308 6.67 -15.35 10.01
N PHE A 309 7.89 -15.30 10.54
CA PHE A 309 9.06 -15.94 9.93
C PHE A 309 9.84 -16.69 11.00
N THR A 310 10.23 -17.92 10.70
CA THR A 310 11.05 -18.78 11.56
C THR A 310 12.51 -18.67 11.17
N ASP A 311 13.42 -18.63 12.14
CA ASP A 311 14.85 -18.68 11.85
C ASP A 311 15.20 -20.05 11.24
N PRO A 312 15.96 -20.10 10.13
CA PRO A 312 16.31 -21.35 9.48
C PRO A 312 17.28 -22.22 10.29
N ASN A 313 18.02 -21.62 11.22
CA ASN A 313 19.08 -22.30 11.98
C ASN A 313 18.78 -22.41 13.49
N ASP A 314 17.63 -21.92 13.95
CA ASP A 314 17.18 -22.03 15.35
C ASP A 314 15.66 -22.14 15.45
N GLU A 315 15.17 -23.28 15.92
CA GLU A 315 13.74 -23.55 16.06
C GLU A 315 13.02 -22.65 17.07
N ASN A 316 13.73 -21.97 17.98
CA ASN A 316 13.14 -21.10 19.00
C ASN A 316 13.14 -19.63 18.60
N THR A 317 13.87 -19.27 17.53
CA THR A 317 13.89 -17.89 17.05
C THR A 317 12.77 -17.67 16.04
N VAL A 318 11.87 -16.73 16.35
CA VAL A 318 10.72 -16.37 15.53
C VAL A 318 10.61 -14.86 15.43
N TYR A 319 10.27 -14.39 14.25
CA TYR A 319 10.09 -12.99 13.90
C TYR A 319 8.64 -12.73 13.53
N VAL A 320 8.10 -11.59 13.95
CA VAL A 320 6.77 -11.14 13.55
C VAL A 320 6.88 -9.74 12.99
N MET A 321 6.45 -9.57 11.75
CA MET A 321 6.35 -8.26 11.12
C MET A 321 4.96 -7.69 11.39
N SER A 322 4.95 -6.51 11.98
CA SER A 322 3.80 -5.72 12.40
C SER A 322 4.16 -4.23 12.22
N ALA A 323 3.40 -3.31 12.82
CA ALA A 323 3.83 -1.91 12.91
C ALA A 323 5.28 -1.81 13.46
N PRO A 324 5.67 -2.58 14.49
CA PRO A 324 7.07 -2.90 14.76
C PRO A 324 7.51 -4.25 14.18
N ALA A 325 8.78 -4.37 13.79
CA ALA A 325 9.44 -5.66 13.63
C ALA A 325 9.83 -6.21 15.00
N LEU A 326 9.38 -7.43 15.30
CA LEU A 326 9.60 -8.08 16.60
C LEU A 326 10.36 -9.39 16.41
N ARG A 327 11.31 -9.66 17.31
CA ARG A 327 12.03 -10.94 17.40
C ARG A 327 11.82 -11.55 18.79
N SER A 328 11.59 -12.85 18.81
CA SER A 328 11.66 -13.70 20.00
C SER A 328 12.73 -14.77 19.78
N ILE A 329 13.47 -15.10 20.85
CA ILE A 329 14.49 -16.16 20.85
C ILE A 329 14.13 -17.33 21.80
N ASP A 330 12.94 -17.29 22.38
CA ASP A 330 12.46 -18.25 23.38
C ASP A 330 11.14 -18.93 22.97
N GLY A 331 10.93 -19.00 21.65
CA GLY A 331 9.77 -19.64 21.03
C GLY A 331 8.51 -18.79 21.08
N GLY A 332 8.64 -17.46 21.12
CA GLY A 332 7.54 -16.50 21.07
C GLY A 332 7.07 -15.99 22.44
N LYS A 333 7.77 -16.29 23.54
CA LYS A 333 7.31 -15.93 24.90
C LYS A 333 7.67 -14.49 25.25
N THR A 334 8.88 -14.05 24.89
CA THR A 334 9.34 -12.67 25.06
C THR A 334 9.78 -12.08 23.73
N TRP A 335 9.66 -10.75 23.61
CA TRP A 335 9.87 -10.02 22.36
C TRP A 335 10.76 -8.81 22.54
N GLU A 336 11.72 -8.65 21.63
CA GLU A 336 12.45 -7.41 21.43
C GLU A 336 12.06 -6.76 20.10
N ARG A 337 12.19 -5.43 20.02
CA ARG A 337 11.96 -4.68 18.79
C ARG A 337 13.26 -4.59 17.98
N LEU A 338 13.20 -4.95 16.71
CA LEU A 338 14.26 -4.62 15.74
C LEU A 338 14.10 -3.15 15.32
N SER A 339 15.21 -2.42 15.28
CA SER A 339 15.24 -0.98 14.99
C SER A 339 16.36 -0.64 14.01
N GLY A 340 16.39 0.61 13.53
CA GLY A 340 17.41 1.10 12.60
C GLY A 340 16.92 1.25 11.15
N THR A 341 15.66 0.92 10.88
CA THR A 341 14.97 1.14 9.60
C THR A 341 13.64 1.85 9.83
N HIS A 342 12.92 2.15 8.75
CA HIS A 342 11.54 2.61 8.80
C HIS A 342 10.61 1.62 9.53
N GLY A 343 9.45 2.10 10.02
CA GLY A 343 8.39 1.27 10.58
C GLY A 343 7.54 0.56 9.52
N ASP A 344 6.50 -0.16 9.97
CA ASP A 344 5.48 -0.81 9.13
C ASP A 344 6.06 -1.91 8.25
N PHE A 345 6.23 -3.09 8.84
CA PHE A 345 7.00 -4.18 8.25
C PHE A 345 6.08 -5.23 7.61
N HIS A 346 6.48 -5.69 6.42
CA HIS A 346 5.65 -6.57 5.58
C HIS A 346 6.33 -7.87 5.18
N ASP A 347 7.67 -7.93 5.22
CA ASP A 347 8.40 -9.13 4.79
C ASP A 347 9.78 -9.23 5.41
N LEU A 348 10.25 -10.47 5.55
CA LEU A 348 11.58 -10.78 6.03
C LEU A 348 12.10 -12.03 5.31
N TRP A 349 13.22 -11.89 4.62
CA TRP A 349 14.00 -13.03 4.16
C TRP A 349 15.21 -13.21 5.06
N ILE A 350 15.41 -14.44 5.53
CA ILE A 350 16.56 -14.86 6.32
C ILE A 350 17.33 -15.86 5.48
N ASN A 351 18.64 -15.64 5.32
CA ASN A 351 19.48 -16.54 4.55
C ASN A 351 19.48 -17.93 5.22
N PRO A 352 19.09 -19.01 4.49
CA PRO A 352 19.00 -20.36 5.06
C PRO A 352 20.34 -20.85 5.64
N ASP A 353 21.46 -20.46 5.05
CA ASP A 353 22.79 -20.92 5.46
C ASP A 353 23.44 -20.01 6.51
N ASN A 354 22.86 -18.83 6.79
CA ASN A 354 23.44 -17.86 7.71
C ASN A 354 22.41 -16.85 8.21
N SER A 355 21.81 -17.11 9.37
CA SER A 355 20.76 -16.25 9.94
C SER A 355 21.20 -14.81 10.27
N LYS A 356 22.50 -14.48 10.22
CA LYS A 356 22.99 -13.09 10.32
C LYS A 356 22.64 -12.25 9.09
N ASN A 357 22.55 -12.89 7.92
CA ASN A 357 22.26 -12.26 6.64
C ASN A 357 20.74 -12.27 6.42
N MET A 358 20.15 -11.08 6.34
CA MET A 358 18.72 -10.90 6.16
C MET A 358 18.42 -9.67 5.31
N VAL A 359 17.28 -9.68 4.64
CA VAL A 359 16.69 -8.48 4.04
C VAL A 359 15.27 -8.32 4.56
N ILE A 360 14.93 -7.10 4.97
CA ILE A 360 13.62 -6.74 5.52
C ILE A 360 12.94 -5.73 4.60
N ALA A 361 11.62 -5.84 4.43
CA ALA A 361 10.81 -4.90 3.66
C ALA A 361 9.79 -4.19 4.55
N ASN A 362 9.65 -2.87 4.35
CA ASN A 362 8.76 -2.02 5.12
C ASN A 362 8.33 -0.77 4.34
N ASP A 363 7.59 0.15 4.99
CA ASP A 363 7.05 1.35 4.34
C ASP A 363 8.13 2.37 3.89
N GLY A 364 9.40 2.13 4.22
CA GLY A 364 10.56 2.89 3.74
C GLY A 364 11.41 2.19 2.67
N GLY A 365 11.02 1.01 2.20
CA GLY A 365 11.73 0.23 1.18
C GLY A 365 12.31 -1.07 1.75
N ALA A 366 13.45 -1.51 1.23
CA ALA A 366 14.16 -2.69 1.75
C ALA A 366 15.48 -2.34 2.43
N ALA A 367 15.89 -3.12 3.43
CA ALA A 367 17.17 -2.94 4.09
C ALA A 367 17.84 -4.29 4.42
N ILE A 368 19.16 -4.35 4.29
CA ILE A 368 19.95 -5.57 4.42
C ILE A 368 20.77 -5.51 5.70
N SER A 369 20.85 -6.62 6.43
CA SER A 369 21.70 -6.79 7.60
C SER A 369 22.61 -8.00 7.46
N PHE A 370 23.80 -7.91 8.04
CA PHE A 370 24.78 -9.01 8.16
C PHE A 370 25.11 -9.32 9.63
N ASN A 371 24.30 -8.85 10.58
CA ASN A 371 24.56 -8.98 12.01
C ASN A 371 23.30 -9.18 12.85
N TYR A 372 22.34 -9.98 12.33
CA TYR A 372 21.06 -10.27 13.00
C TYR A 372 20.21 -9.02 13.27
N GLY A 373 20.16 -8.10 12.31
CA GLY A 373 19.31 -6.92 12.38
C GLY A 373 19.75 -5.87 13.41
N LYS A 374 21.02 -5.89 13.84
CA LYS A 374 21.58 -4.85 14.72
C LYS A 374 21.84 -3.55 13.95
N THR A 375 22.27 -3.68 12.69
CA THR A 375 22.43 -2.56 11.75
C THR A 375 21.91 -2.95 10.37
N TRP A 376 21.50 -1.95 9.60
CA TRP A 376 20.85 -2.14 8.31
C TRP A 376 21.44 -1.21 7.24
N SER A 377 21.37 -1.61 5.97
CA SER A 377 21.71 -0.74 4.83
C SER A 377 20.76 0.46 4.75
N SER A 378 21.18 1.51 4.04
CA SER A 378 20.38 2.74 3.92
C SER A 378 19.10 2.54 3.11
N GLN A 379 18.02 3.19 3.55
CA GLN A 379 16.77 3.37 2.82
C GLN A 379 16.65 4.79 2.21
N GLY A 380 17.60 5.67 2.53
CA GLY A 380 17.67 7.04 2.03
C GLY A 380 18.40 7.18 0.69
N ILE A 381 18.32 6.15 -0.17
CA ILE A 381 18.98 6.14 -1.48
C ILE A 381 18.08 5.64 -2.62
N MET A 382 16.80 5.39 -2.33
CA MET A 382 15.86 4.74 -3.24
C MET A 382 14.83 5.76 -3.74
N PRO A 383 14.69 5.99 -5.05
CA PRO A 383 13.69 6.92 -5.57
C PRO A 383 12.33 6.26 -5.78
N THR A 384 11.76 5.73 -4.69
CA THR A 384 10.49 4.96 -4.70
C THR A 384 9.39 5.65 -3.88
N ALA A 385 9.51 6.97 -3.69
CA ALA A 385 8.55 7.75 -2.92
C ALA A 385 7.15 7.71 -3.53
N GLN A 386 6.15 7.60 -2.67
CA GLN A 386 4.73 7.62 -3.05
C GLN A 386 4.12 8.94 -2.63
N PHE A 387 3.60 9.68 -3.59
CA PHE A 387 2.99 10.99 -3.38
C PHE A 387 1.50 10.93 -3.64
N TYR A 388 0.70 11.46 -2.71
CA TYR A 388 -0.75 11.56 -2.89
C TYR A 388 -1.14 12.72 -3.82
N ARG A 389 -0.45 13.87 -3.67
CA ARG A 389 -0.67 15.11 -4.43
C ARG A 389 0.64 15.86 -4.60
N ILE A 390 0.72 16.64 -5.68
CA ILE A 390 1.82 17.56 -5.93
C ILE A 390 1.31 18.99 -6.05
N SER A 391 2.08 19.94 -5.52
CA SER A 391 1.92 21.38 -5.71
C SER A 391 3.23 21.96 -6.23
N VAL A 392 3.17 23.05 -7.00
CA VAL A 392 4.37 23.71 -7.56
C VAL A 392 4.36 25.20 -7.26
N ASP A 393 5.54 25.79 -7.11
CA ASP A 393 5.71 27.24 -7.02
C ASP A 393 6.12 27.85 -8.39
N ASN A 394 6.18 29.17 -8.46
CA ASN A 394 6.58 29.95 -9.63
C ASN A 394 8.03 30.48 -9.52
N LEU A 395 8.84 29.93 -8.60
CA LEU A 395 10.23 30.36 -8.42
C LEU A 395 11.13 29.84 -9.55
N PHE A 396 12.38 30.30 -9.61
CA PHE A 396 13.39 29.73 -10.50
C PHE A 396 14.67 29.36 -9.74
N PRO A 397 15.09 28.07 -9.75
CA PRO A 397 14.31 26.92 -10.23
C PRO A 397 13.02 26.73 -9.41
N TYR A 398 11.93 26.32 -10.07
CA TYR A 398 10.67 26.08 -9.39
C TYR A 398 10.81 24.86 -8.47
N ASN A 399 10.02 24.80 -7.41
CA ASN A 399 10.01 23.69 -6.47
C ASN A 399 8.70 22.90 -6.57
N ILE A 400 8.81 21.61 -6.32
CA ILE A 400 7.72 20.64 -6.29
C ILE A 400 7.54 20.20 -4.85
N TYR A 401 6.30 20.20 -4.38
CA TYR A 401 5.90 19.93 -3.02
C TYR A 401 4.97 18.73 -2.98
N GLY A 402 5.12 17.85 -1.99
CA GLY A 402 4.17 16.75 -1.80
C GLY A 402 4.34 16.06 -0.45
N GLY A 403 3.24 15.55 0.10
CA GLY A 403 3.27 14.58 1.20
C GLY A 403 3.76 13.22 0.70
N GLN A 404 4.85 12.72 1.26
CA GLN A 404 5.32 11.35 0.99
C GLN A 404 4.69 10.40 2.00
N GLN A 405 4.05 9.34 1.52
CA GLN A 405 3.44 8.31 2.36
C GLN A 405 4.40 7.82 3.46
N ASP A 406 3.84 7.63 4.67
CA ASP A 406 4.48 7.20 5.91
C ASP A 406 5.76 7.98 6.29
N ASN A 407 5.96 9.15 5.67
CA ASN A 407 7.11 10.01 5.88
C ASN A 407 6.70 11.49 6.02
N THR A 408 7.67 12.40 6.06
CA THR A 408 7.38 13.83 6.02
C THR A 408 6.96 14.28 4.63
N SER A 409 6.32 15.45 4.53
CA SER A 409 6.26 16.14 3.24
C SER A 409 7.66 16.58 2.77
N VAL A 410 7.77 16.83 1.47
CA VAL A 410 9.01 17.15 0.77
C VAL A 410 8.79 18.35 -0.14
N ARG A 411 9.79 19.23 -0.20
CA ARG A 411 10.00 20.25 -1.23
C ARG A 411 11.28 19.94 -1.98
N ILE A 412 11.20 19.86 -3.31
CA ILE A 412 12.32 19.51 -4.19
C ILE A 412 12.47 20.57 -5.28
N ALA A 413 13.69 21.08 -5.48
CA ALA A 413 13.97 21.94 -6.62
C ALA A 413 13.91 21.14 -7.95
N SER A 414 13.31 21.73 -8.98
CA SER A 414 13.18 21.12 -10.32
C SER A 414 14.53 20.86 -11.00
N LEU A 415 15.56 21.62 -10.64
CA LEU A 415 16.95 21.43 -11.08
C LEU A 415 17.92 22.01 -10.05
N SER A 416 19.16 21.53 -10.07
CA SER A 416 20.23 22.04 -9.20
C SER A 416 21.17 22.95 -10.01
N LEU A 417 21.16 24.25 -9.71
CA LEU A 417 21.98 25.24 -10.43
C LEU A 417 23.47 25.05 -10.12
N GLY A 418 24.30 25.00 -11.17
CA GLY A 418 25.75 24.85 -11.05
C GLY A 418 26.23 23.45 -10.64
N ARG A 419 25.35 22.44 -10.69
CA ARG A 419 25.67 21.04 -10.36
C ARG A 419 25.28 20.09 -11.49
N GLY A 420 25.83 18.86 -11.44
CA GLY A 420 25.57 17.81 -12.43
C GLY A 420 24.20 17.13 -12.31
N GLY A 421 23.43 17.38 -11.24
CA GLY A 421 22.14 16.75 -11.00
C GLY A 421 21.54 17.13 -9.64
N ILE A 422 20.29 16.71 -9.42
CA ILE A 422 19.59 16.85 -8.13
C ILE A 422 20.17 15.84 -7.14
N THR A 423 20.34 16.28 -5.90
CA THR A 423 20.84 15.50 -4.77
C THR A 423 19.95 15.73 -3.55
N GLU A 424 20.23 15.04 -2.44
CA GLU A 424 19.53 15.26 -1.16
C GLU A 424 19.62 16.72 -0.66
N GLN A 425 20.65 17.48 -1.08
CA GLN A 425 20.79 18.90 -0.72
C GLN A 425 19.75 19.80 -1.37
N ASP A 426 19.10 19.32 -2.43
CA ASP A 426 18.04 20.04 -3.12
C ASP A 426 16.66 19.74 -2.53
N TRP A 427 16.58 18.94 -1.46
CA TRP A 427 15.34 18.61 -0.76
C TRP A 427 15.28 19.21 0.63
N THR A 428 14.09 19.66 1.02
CA THR A 428 13.81 20.12 2.37
C THR A 428 12.42 19.69 2.80
N TYR A 429 12.19 19.63 4.12
CA TYR A 429 10.87 19.52 4.70
C TYR A 429 9.97 20.69 4.28
N ALA A 430 8.70 20.40 4.01
CA ALA A 430 7.62 21.38 3.82
C ALA A 430 6.53 21.17 4.90
N ALA A 431 5.42 21.89 4.86
CA ALA A 431 4.39 21.74 5.90
C ALA A 431 3.68 20.37 5.82
N GLY A 432 3.19 19.88 6.95
CA GLY A 432 2.27 18.75 7.05
C GLY A 432 2.94 17.38 7.19
N GLY A 433 2.12 16.34 7.11
CA GLY A 433 2.54 14.95 7.29
C GLY A 433 2.62 14.17 5.99
N GLU A 434 2.46 12.85 6.11
CA GLU A 434 2.56 11.91 5.00
C GLU A 434 1.52 12.13 3.90
N SER A 435 0.34 12.62 4.28
CA SER A 435 -0.80 12.83 3.39
C SER A 435 -1.04 14.30 3.07
N ALA A 436 0.02 15.12 3.13
CA ALA A 436 -0.09 16.55 2.94
C ALA A 436 -0.62 16.94 1.55
N PHE A 437 -1.75 17.65 1.54
CA PHE A 437 -2.15 18.52 0.45
C PHE A 437 -1.62 19.92 0.79
N LEU A 438 -0.59 20.38 0.08
CA LEU A 438 0.11 21.62 0.42
C LEU A 438 -0.49 22.84 -0.27
N ALA A 439 -0.78 23.86 0.54
CA ALA A 439 -1.33 25.14 0.13
C ALA A 439 -0.40 26.29 0.49
N PHE A 440 -0.06 27.12 -0.49
CA PHE A 440 0.84 28.26 -0.35
C PHE A 440 0.62 29.26 -1.49
N ASP A 441 1.23 30.43 -1.37
CA ASP A 441 1.33 31.40 -2.46
C ASP A 441 2.44 30.93 -3.42
N PRO A 442 2.14 30.59 -4.68
CA PRO A 442 3.15 30.07 -5.61
C PRO A 442 4.23 31.11 -5.95
N ASP A 443 3.95 32.40 -5.84
CA ASP A 443 4.94 33.45 -6.07
C ASP A 443 5.78 33.75 -4.82
N ASN A 444 5.29 33.35 -3.64
CA ASN A 444 5.95 33.55 -2.36
C ASN A 444 5.64 32.42 -1.35
N PRO A 445 6.25 31.23 -1.50
CA PRO A 445 5.93 30.06 -0.68
C PRO A 445 6.59 30.11 0.71
N ARG A 446 6.61 31.29 1.34
CA ARG A 446 7.13 31.46 2.71
C ARG A 446 6.23 30.79 3.74
N TYR A 447 4.92 31.04 3.68
CA TYR A 447 3.96 30.43 4.58
C TYR A 447 3.22 29.30 3.87
N VAL A 448 3.37 28.10 4.40
CA VAL A 448 2.83 26.87 3.82
C VAL A 448 1.91 26.21 4.83
N LEU A 449 0.71 25.85 4.40
CA LEU A 449 -0.19 24.96 5.13
C LEU A 449 -0.10 23.57 4.51
N GLY A 450 0.07 22.56 5.34
CA GLY A 450 0.13 21.16 4.90
C GLY A 450 -0.71 20.28 5.81
N GLY A 451 -1.59 19.50 5.20
CA GLY A 451 -2.45 18.58 5.92
C GLY A 451 -1.72 17.34 6.44
N SER A 452 -2.39 16.60 7.30
CA SER A 452 -2.16 15.20 7.60
C SER A 452 -3.51 14.55 7.91
N TYR A 453 -3.53 13.23 8.13
CA TYR A 453 -4.75 12.48 8.42
C TYR A 453 -5.57 13.10 9.58
N LEU A 454 -6.87 12.82 9.56
CA LEU A 454 -7.86 13.31 10.53
C LEU A 454 -7.98 14.85 10.63
N GLY A 455 -7.65 15.56 9.55
CA GLY A 455 -7.82 17.02 9.45
C GLY A 455 -6.84 17.84 10.27
N THR A 456 -5.72 17.22 10.67
CA THR A 456 -4.59 17.96 11.26
C THR A 456 -3.91 18.77 10.17
N ILE A 457 -3.51 20.00 10.49
CA ILE A 457 -2.75 20.87 9.57
C ILE A 457 -1.54 21.40 10.31
N GLU A 458 -0.42 21.50 9.63
CA GLU A 458 0.71 22.32 10.06
C GLU A 458 0.73 23.63 9.27
N ALA A 459 0.86 24.73 9.99
CA ALA A 459 1.27 26.02 9.41
C ALA A 459 2.78 26.20 9.65
N LEU A 460 3.55 26.34 8.58
CA LEU A 460 5.00 26.43 8.60
C LEU A 460 5.48 27.73 7.93
N ASP A 461 6.38 28.46 8.60
CA ASP A 461 7.21 29.47 7.97
C ASP A 461 8.49 28.82 7.44
N MET A 462 8.57 28.68 6.11
CA MET A 462 9.69 28.03 5.41
C MET A 462 11.02 28.76 5.61
N GLN A 463 11.01 30.04 6.01
CA GLN A 463 12.22 30.82 6.25
C GLN A 463 12.77 30.58 7.66
N SER A 464 11.94 30.79 8.69
CA SER A 464 12.35 30.64 10.09
C SER A 464 12.32 29.19 10.59
N LYS A 465 11.64 28.30 9.86
CA LYS A 465 11.32 26.91 10.26
C LYS A 465 10.43 26.80 11.51
N ALA A 466 9.84 27.91 11.96
CA ALA A 466 8.84 27.89 13.01
C ALA A 466 7.54 27.30 12.45
N SER A 467 6.92 26.40 13.21
CA SER A 467 5.64 25.82 12.85
C SER A 467 4.70 25.68 14.04
N THR A 468 3.42 25.54 13.74
CA THR A 468 2.38 25.22 14.71
C THR A 468 1.35 24.27 14.09
N LYS A 469 0.77 23.42 14.92
CA LYS A 469 -0.36 22.56 14.51
C LYS A 469 -1.65 23.33 14.69
N ILE A 470 -2.48 23.34 13.65
CA ILE A 470 -3.80 23.98 13.63
C ILE A 470 -4.85 22.94 13.24
N MET A 471 -6.06 23.13 13.74
CA MET A 471 -7.21 22.28 13.45
C MET A 471 -8.49 23.07 13.72
N ALA A 472 -9.49 22.96 12.84
CA ALA A 472 -10.75 23.69 12.98
C ALA A 472 -11.53 23.31 14.25
N ALA A 473 -11.36 22.07 14.71
CA ALA A 473 -11.83 21.62 16.02
C ALA A 473 -10.78 20.67 16.61
N PRO A 474 -10.06 21.04 17.69
CA PRO A 474 -8.93 20.27 18.23
C PRO A 474 -9.41 19.01 18.97
N ILE A 475 -9.87 18.01 18.21
CA ILE A 475 -10.45 16.76 18.71
C ILE A 475 -9.57 15.59 18.24
N GLN A 476 -9.24 14.69 19.17
CA GLN A 476 -8.63 13.41 18.81
C GLN A 476 -9.71 12.45 18.31
N TYR A 477 -9.68 12.12 17.02
CA TYR A 477 -10.69 11.28 16.38
C TYR A 477 -10.33 9.79 16.32
N LEU A 478 -9.09 9.40 16.65
CA LEU A 478 -8.67 8.00 16.65
C LEU A 478 -9.59 7.11 17.51
N GLY A 479 -10.00 5.96 16.96
CA GLY A 479 -10.89 5.01 17.63
C GLY A 479 -12.38 5.39 17.63
N ARG A 480 -12.73 6.58 17.16
CA ARG A 480 -14.11 7.07 17.07
C ARG A 480 -14.78 6.58 15.77
N ALA A 481 -16.08 6.29 15.83
CA ALA A 481 -16.84 6.05 14.61
C ALA A 481 -16.97 7.37 13.83
N ALA A 482 -16.92 7.29 12.49
CA ALA A 482 -17.02 8.46 11.63
C ALA A 482 -18.28 9.28 11.96
N ARG A 483 -19.45 8.65 12.11
CA ARG A 483 -20.74 9.31 12.40
C ARG A 483 -20.75 10.24 13.62
N ASP A 484 -19.86 9.99 14.58
CA ASP A 484 -19.81 10.79 15.80
C ASP A 484 -18.88 12.01 15.63
N MET A 485 -17.99 12.01 14.64
CA MET A 485 -17.01 13.08 14.41
C MET A 485 -17.71 14.39 14.03
N LYS A 486 -17.20 15.53 14.54
CA LYS A 486 -17.74 16.86 14.19
C LYS A 486 -17.45 17.18 12.72
N TYR A 487 -16.22 16.91 12.30
CA TYR A 487 -15.77 17.07 10.92
C TYR A 487 -15.19 15.75 10.44
N LEU A 488 -15.65 15.30 9.27
CA LEU A 488 -15.21 14.07 8.61
C LEU A 488 -14.11 14.41 7.62
N TYR A 489 -12.89 14.01 7.92
CA TYR A 489 -11.75 14.26 7.05
C TYR A 489 -11.34 13.00 6.31
N ASN A 490 -11.06 13.17 5.02
CA ASN A 490 -10.34 12.18 4.22
C ASN A 490 -8.89 12.02 4.74
N TRP A 491 -8.22 10.91 4.37
CA TRP A 491 -6.79 10.73 4.66
C TRP A 491 -5.93 11.85 4.06
N ASN A 492 -6.24 12.25 2.82
CA ASN A 492 -5.60 13.35 2.07
C ASN A 492 -6.59 14.51 1.90
N ALA A 493 -7.15 15.02 3.02
CA ALA A 493 -8.16 16.08 3.01
C ALA A 493 -7.66 17.35 2.29
N PRO A 494 -8.43 17.92 1.33
CA PRO A 494 -8.01 19.08 0.56
C PRO A 494 -7.69 20.30 1.41
N ILE A 495 -6.59 20.98 1.06
CA ILE A 495 -6.26 22.33 1.53
C ILE A 495 -5.86 23.14 0.31
N ILE A 496 -6.49 24.28 0.10
CA ILE A 496 -6.12 25.21 -0.98
C ILE A 496 -5.95 26.62 -0.44
N LYS A 497 -5.03 27.38 -1.04
CA LYS A 497 -4.94 28.83 -0.84
C LYS A 497 -5.82 29.50 -1.89
N SER A 498 -6.52 30.56 -1.51
CA SER A 498 -7.26 31.35 -2.49
C SER A 498 -6.31 32.03 -3.47
N GLN A 499 -6.67 32.03 -4.75
CA GLN A 499 -6.00 32.77 -5.82
C GLN A 499 -6.49 34.22 -5.89
N HIS A 500 -7.64 34.52 -5.29
CA HIS A 500 -8.31 35.83 -5.39
C HIS A 500 -8.39 36.59 -4.07
N GLU A 501 -8.30 35.91 -2.92
CA GLU A 501 -8.37 36.51 -1.59
C GLU A 501 -7.04 36.35 -0.84
N PRO A 502 -6.34 37.45 -0.49
CA PRO A 502 -5.10 37.36 0.26
C PRO A 502 -5.35 36.70 1.63
N ASN A 503 -4.34 36.00 2.14
CA ASN A 503 -4.35 35.32 3.44
C ASN A 503 -5.50 34.32 3.65
N THR A 504 -6.21 33.92 2.60
CA THR A 504 -7.38 33.04 2.71
C THR A 504 -7.03 31.61 2.31
N PHE A 505 -7.39 30.65 3.15
CA PHE A 505 -7.22 29.23 2.91
C PHE A 505 -8.51 28.49 3.17
N TYR A 506 -8.70 27.39 2.44
CA TYR A 506 -9.84 26.49 2.59
C TYR A 506 -9.35 25.10 2.98
N HIS A 507 -10.09 24.42 3.84
CA HIS A 507 -9.88 23.03 4.19
C HIS A 507 -11.19 22.25 4.08
N CYS A 508 -11.12 21.01 3.63
CA CYS A 508 -12.29 20.22 3.30
C CYS A 508 -12.46 19.03 4.25
N ALA A 509 -13.60 19.05 4.96
CA ALA A 509 -14.16 17.91 5.67
C ALA A 509 -15.28 17.28 4.81
N GLN A 510 -16.42 16.91 5.37
CA GLN A 510 -17.68 16.74 4.63
C GLN A 510 -18.23 18.07 4.09
N LEU A 511 -17.71 19.18 4.61
CA LEU A 511 -18.05 20.55 4.25
C LEU A 511 -16.76 21.37 4.06
N VAL A 512 -16.90 22.56 3.48
CA VAL A 512 -15.80 23.49 3.26
C VAL A 512 -15.65 24.42 4.46
N LEU A 513 -14.44 24.44 5.02
CA LEU A 513 -14.01 25.33 6.08
C LEU A 513 -13.09 26.41 5.49
N ARG A 514 -13.17 27.64 5.99
CA ARG A 514 -12.32 28.76 5.58
C ARG A 514 -11.62 29.40 6.78
N THR A 515 -10.36 29.78 6.60
CA THR A 515 -9.60 30.61 7.53
C THR A 515 -8.96 31.79 6.81
N ARG A 516 -8.82 32.92 7.51
CA ARG A 516 -8.14 34.14 7.04
C ARG A 516 -6.99 34.60 7.94
N ASP A 517 -6.70 33.81 8.96
CA ASP A 517 -5.78 34.13 10.05
C ASP A 517 -4.87 32.94 10.38
N MET A 518 -4.50 32.17 9.35
CA MET A 518 -3.61 31.01 9.46
C MET A 518 -4.14 29.93 10.42
N GLY A 519 -5.46 29.72 10.43
CA GLY A 519 -6.13 28.66 11.16
C GLY A 519 -6.42 28.96 12.63
N MET A 520 -6.28 30.22 13.07
CA MET A 520 -6.70 30.64 14.41
C MET A 520 -8.23 30.60 14.54
N THR A 521 -8.96 31.02 13.50
CA THR A 521 -10.41 30.91 13.41
C THR A 521 -10.83 30.26 12.09
N TRP A 522 -12.00 29.60 12.15
CA TRP A 522 -12.56 28.86 11.02
C TRP A 522 -14.05 29.17 10.85
N GLU A 523 -14.45 29.37 9.60
CA GLU A 523 -15.83 29.57 9.16
C GLU A 523 -16.29 28.35 8.36
N GLU A 524 -17.48 27.82 8.65
CA GLU A 524 -18.14 26.87 7.77
C GLU A 524 -18.75 27.66 6.59
N VAL A 525 -18.27 27.41 5.37
CA VAL A 525 -18.68 28.14 4.15
C VAL A 525 -19.46 27.28 3.17
N SER A 526 -19.86 26.10 3.61
CA SER A 526 -20.81 25.23 2.91
C SER A 526 -21.62 24.42 3.91
N PRO A 527 -22.80 23.91 3.52
CA PRO A 527 -23.39 22.76 4.19
C PRO A 527 -22.54 21.50 3.95
N ASP A 528 -22.98 20.35 4.47
CA ASP A 528 -22.48 19.04 4.03
C ASP A 528 -22.71 18.88 2.51
N LEU A 529 -21.64 18.63 1.76
CA LEU A 529 -21.65 18.50 0.30
C LEU A 529 -21.55 17.04 -0.16
N THR A 530 -21.83 16.10 0.74
CA THR A 530 -21.73 14.66 0.52
C THR A 530 -23.11 14.00 0.57
N ARG A 531 -23.18 12.69 0.34
CA ARG A 531 -24.42 11.91 0.50
C ARG A 531 -24.79 11.67 1.96
N ASN A 532 -23.83 11.82 2.89
CA ASN A 532 -24.00 11.62 4.32
C ASN A 532 -24.73 10.30 4.68
N MET A 533 -24.13 9.17 4.33
CA MET A 533 -24.71 7.84 4.53
C MET A 533 -24.27 7.26 5.88
N ASP A 534 -25.13 7.37 6.90
CA ASP A 534 -24.85 6.92 8.27
C ASP A 534 -24.38 5.46 8.33
N ASP A 535 -24.99 4.55 7.57
CA ASP A 535 -24.64 3.13 7.51
C ASP A 535 -23.20 2.86 7.08
N LYS A 536 -22.57 3.81 6.37
CA LYS A 536 -21.15 3.74 5.99
C LYS A 536 -20.20 4.46 6.95
N GLN A 537 -20.70 5.26 7.87
CA GLN A 537 -19.91 6.04 8.82
C GLN A 537 -19.63 5.28 10.13
N GLY A 538 -19.05 4.08 10.02
CA GLY A 538 -18.70 3.19 11.13
C GLY A 538 -17.27 3.37 11.67
N LYS A 539 -16.72 2.31 12.28
CA LYS A 539 -15.33 2.25 12.78
C LYS A 539 -14.31 1.72 11.75
N GLY A 540 -14.72 1.48 10.50
CA GLY A 540 -13.81 1.15 9.40
C GLY A 540 -13.23 -0.27 9.36
N GLY A 541 -13.45 -1.12 10.37
CA GLY A 541 -12.93 -2.49 10.38
C GLY A 541 -13.87 -3.47 11.07
N GLY A 542 -13.84 -4.73 10.62
CA GLY A 542 -14.50 -5.84 11.29
C GLY A 542 -14.32 -7.18 10.55
N PRO A 543 -14.87 -8.29 11.08
CA PRO A 543 -15.63 -8.36 12.33
C PRO A 543 -14.76 -8.41 13.60
N TYR A 544 -13.45 -8.66 13.49
CA TYR A 544 -12.61 -8.97 14.65
C TYR A 544 -11.77 -7.81 15.16
N THR A 545 -11.17 -7.03 14.25
CA THR A 545 -10.41 -5.83 14.58
C THR A 545 -11.09 -4.59 14.03
N VAL A 546 -10.96 -3.49 14.75
CA VAL A 546 -11.38 -2.16 14.30
C VAL A 546 -10.18 -1.42 13.73
N GLU A 547 -10.42 -0.54 12.77
CA GLU A 547 -9.36 0.30 12.20
C GLU A 547 -9.43 1.71 12.81
N ALA A 548 -10.50 2.46 12.53
CA ALA A 548 -10.82 3.77 13.10
C ALA A 548 -9.63 4.77 13.16
N VAL A 549 -8.74 4.73 12.16
CA VAL A 549 -7.61 5.67 12.01
C VAL A 549 -7.94 6.86 11.11
N GLY A 550 -9.10 6.84 10.45
CA GLY A 550 -9.60 7.90 9.57
C GLY A 550 -9.47 7.64 8.07
N ALA A 551 -8.71 6.62 7.65
CA ALA A 551 -8.60 6.25 6.23
C ALA A 551 -9.91 5.70 5.65
N GLU A 552 -10.78 5.18 6.53
CA GLU A 552 -12.08 4.59 6.24
C GLU A 552 -13.24 5.59 6.44
N ASN A 553 -12.94 6.84 6.79
CA ASN A 553 -13.96 7.88 6.83
C ASN A 553 -14.58 8.02 5.43
N TYR A 554 -15.89 8.06 5.39
CA TYR A 554 -16.67 8.04 4.16
C TYR A 554 -17.74 9.12 4.19
N GLY A 555 -18.00 9.76 3.05
CA GLY A 555 -18.77 11.00 3.00
C GLY A 555 -17.87 12.18 3.35
N THR A 556 -16.76 12.32 2.62
CA THR A 556 -15.79 13.41 2.76
C THR A 556 -15.57 14.10 1.41
N ILE A 557 -15.30 15.40 1.41
CA ILE A 557 -14.82 16.11 0.22
C ILE A 557 -13.38 15.66 -0.03
N ALA A 558 -13.13 15.07 -1.20
CA ALA A 558 -11.85 14.51 -1.62
C ALA A 558 -11.07 15.43 -2.58
N TYR A 559 -11.74 16.41 -3.18
CA TYR A 559 -11.12 17.41 -4.05
C TYR A 559 -11.83 18.76 -3.97
N MET A 560 -11.06 19.85 -4.05
CA MET A 560 -11.57 21.21 -4.15
C MET A 560 -10.65 22.06 -5.01
N ILE A 561 -11.22 22.94 -5.83
CA ILE A 561 -10.48 23.92 -6.61
C ILE A 561 -11.25 25.26 -6.66
N GLU A 562 -10.51 26.36 -6.60
CA GLU A 562 -11.02 27.71 -6.91
C GLU A 562 -10.77 28.01 -8.40
N SER A 563 -11.75 28.59 -9.08
CA SER A 563 -11.60 29.00 -10.48
C SER A 563 -10.49 30.04 -10.61
N PRO A 564 -9.49 29.86 -11.49
CA PRO A 564 -8.50 30.91 -11.76
C PRO A 564 -9.08 32.10 -12.54
N HIS A 565 -10.27 31.93 -13.14
CA HIS A 565 -10.87 32.91 -14.04
C HIS A 565 -11.91 33.81 -13.38
N GLU A 566 -12.52 33.37 -12.28
CA GLU A 566 -13.63 34.07 -11.66
C GLU A 566 -13.58 33.92 -10.13
N LYS A 567 -13.46 35.05 -9.44
CA LYS A 567 -13.46 35.09 -7.98
C LYS A 567 -14.79 34.57 -7.43
N GLY A 568 -14.73 33.75 -6.39
CA GLY A 568 -15.92 33.23 -5.69
C GLY A 568 -16.53 32.00 -6.34
N VAL A 569 -15.94 31.48 -7.43
CA VAL A 569 -16.33 30.22 -8.04
C VAL A 569 -15.46 29.09 -7.52
N PHE A 570 -16.08 28.09 -6.90
CA PHE A 570 -15.40 26.89 -6.42
C PHE A 570 -16.11 25.63 -6.88
N TRP A 571 -15.34 24.57 -7.07
CA TRP A 571 -15.84 23.22 -7.32
C TRP A 571 -15.36 22.28 -6.23
N THR A 572 -16.22 21.36 -5.81
CA THR A 572 -15.88 20.29 -4.86
C THR A 572 -16.32 18.94 -5.39
N GLY A 573 -15.54 17.91 -5.06
CA GLY A 573 -15.80 16.51 -5.39
C GLY A 573 -15.67 15.65 -4.13
N SER A 574 -16.63 14.77 -3.87
CA SER A 574 -16.64 13.90 -2.70
C SER A 574 -16.18 12.47 -3.01
N ASP A 575 -15.82 11.73 -1.96
CA ASP A 575 -15.53 10.29 -2.01
C ASP A 575 -16.77 9.40 -2.22
N ASP A 576 -17.95 10.02 -2.23
CA ASP A 576 -19.25 9.40 -2.51
C ASP A 576 -19.92 9.89 -3.79
N GLY A 577 -19.17 10.58 -4.65
CA GLY A 577 -19.54 10.82 -6.05
C GLY A 577 -20.30 12.11 -6.31
N PHE A 578 -20.48 12.98 -5.32
CA PHE A 578 -21.10 14.28 -5.52
C PHE A 578 -20.11 15.32 -6.02
N VAL A 579 -20.59 16.12 -6.98
CA VAL A 579 -19.90 17.30 -7.50
C VAL A 579 -20.77 18.52 -7.24
N HIS A 580 -20.21 19.51 -6.55
CA HIS A 580 -20.88 20.78 -6.29
C HIS A 580 -20.11 21.96 -6.85
N ILE A 581 -20.85 23.02 -7.18
CA ILE A 581 -20.31 24.32 -7.56
C ILE A 581 -20.94 25.41 -6.70
N THR A 582 -20.15 26.39 -6.29
CA THR A 582 -20.63 27.70 -5.82
C THR A 582 -20.12 28.77 -6.78
N LYS A 583 -20.88 29.86 -6.94
CA LYS A 583 -20.49 31.04 -7.74
C LYS A 583 -20.57 32.34 -6.97
N ASP A 584 -20.81 32.26 -5.66
CA ASP A 584 -21.07 33.39 -4.77
C ASP A 584 -20.25 33.27 -3.48
N ASN A 585 -19.02 32.77 -3.60
CA ASN A 585 -18.04 32.63 -2.52
C ASN A 585 -18.55 31.77 -1.35
N GLY A 586 -19.30 30.71 -1.67
CA GLY A 586 -19.82 29.73 -0.71
C GLY A 586 -21.18 30.08 -0.09
N ALA A 587 -21.82 31.18 -0.49
CA ALA A 587 -23.14 31.52 0.06
C ALA A 587 -24.22 30.52 -0.39
N THR A 588 -24.15 30.03 -1.63
CA THR A 588 -24.98 28.95 -2.15
C THR A 588 -24.15 27.90 -2.90
N TRP A 589 -24.58 26.65 -2.79
CA TRP A 589 -23.94 25.50 -3.43
C TRP A 589 -24.96 24.74 -4.27
N GLN A 590 -24.63 24.52 -5.53
CA GLN A 590 -25.45 23.77 -6.48
C GLN A 590 -24.83 22.40 -6.71
N ASN A 591 -25.61 21.34 -6.52
CA ASN A 591 -25.22 19.99 -6.94
C ASN A 591 -25.30 19.91 -8.48
N VAL A 592 -24.14 19.65 -9.10
CA VAL A 592 -23.96 19.53 -10.56
C VAL A 592 -23.42 18.16 -10.94
N THR A 593 -23.62 17.17 -10.08
CA THR A 593 -23.22 15.77 -10.31
C THR A 593 -23.75 15.29 -11.67
N PRO A 594 -22.89 14.74 -12.55
CA PRO A 594 -23.32 14.20 -13.84
C PRO A 594 -24.44 13.18 -13.69
N LYS A 595 -25.47 13.29 -14.53
CA LYS A 595 -26.61 12.35 -14.50
C LYS A 595 -26.11 10.92 -14.75
N GLY A 596 -26.49 10.00 -13.87
CA GLY A 596 -26.12 8.59 -13.96
C GLY A 596 -24.76 8.25 -13.36
N LEU A 597 -24.02 9.22 -12.82
CA LEU A 597 -22.81 8.94 -12.06
C LEU A 597 -23.18 8.14 -10.80
N GLN A 598 -22.64 6.93 -10.69
CA GLN A 598 -22.81 6.08 -9.52
C GLN A 598 -21.93 6.58 -8.37
N GLU A 599 -22.03 5.95 -7.21
CA GLU A 599 -21.11 6.22 -6.11
C GLU A 599 -19.68 5.91 -6.55
N CYS A 600 -18.80 6.91 -6.47
CA CYS A 600 -17.39 6.81 -6.85
C CYS A 600 -16.57 7.89 -6.16
N LEU A 601 -15.25 7.72 -6.12
CA LEU A 601 -14.34 8.77 -5.67
C LEU A 601 -14.17 9.83 -6.77
N VAL A 602 -14.57 11.07 -6.50
CA VAL A 602 -14.22 12.23 -7.34
C VAL A 602 -12.84 12.74 -6.92
N ASN A 603 -11.78 12.21 -7.54
CA ASN A 603 -10.40 12.52 -7.18
C ASN A 603 -9.82 13.77 -7.87
N ALA A 604 -10.50 14.31 -8.89
CA ALA A 604 -10.16 15.54 -9.60
C ALA A 604 -11.40 16.12 -10.29
N ILE A 605 -11.39 17.43 -10.58
CA ILE A 605 -12.43 18.16 -11.32
C ILE A 605 -11.79 18.98 -12.43
#